data_AF-A0A6I2MK26-F1
#
_entry.id   AF-A0A6I2MK26-F1
#
_cell.length_a   1.000
_cell.length_b   1.000
_cell.length_c   1.000
_cell.angle_alpha   90.00
_cell.angle_beta   90.00
_cell.angle_gamma   90.00
#
_symmetry.space_group_name_H-M   'P 1'
#
loop_
_entity.id
_entity.type
_entity.pdbx_description
1 polymer ?
#
loop_
_entity_poly.entity_id
_entity_poly.type
_entity_poly.pdbx_seq_one_letter_code
_entity_poly.pdbx_strand_id
1 'polypeptide(L)'
;MRTNLEYIIEDLKECFDGKPWYGDSVMKKLDGIDWRVVNDKVYGEKTIAVLLQHMINWRIFVLKKLEGDVAYDIIIDQLNDWTVTTVNKEQEWQALLNMIRNNQEKILKHLAKCDDNLLNETVPGKKYKFGPILRSLHQHDIYHLGQIAMLNSMAKS
;
A
#
# COMPACT_ATOMS: atom_id res chain seq x y z
N MET A 1 -13.58 25.17 5.34
CA MET A 1 -12.73 24.76 4.20
C MET A 1 -12.14 23.41 4.52
N ARG A 2 -12.00 22.53 3.53
CA ARG A 2 -11.35 21.22 3.71
C ARG A 2 -9.85 21.41 3.89
N THR A 3 -9.27 20.74 4.88
CA THR A 3 -7.83 20.74 5.22
C THR A 3 -7.03 19.88 4.24
N ASN A 4 -5.70 20.04 4.21
CA ASN A 4 -4.85 19.23 3.34
C ASN A 4 -4.88 17.75 3.74
N LEU A 5 -4.93 17.46 5.04
CA LEU A 5 -5.02 16.11 5.57
C LEU A 5 -6.34 15.46 5.16
N GLU A 6 -7.46 16.20 5.17
CA GLU A 6 -8.75 15.68 4.71
C GLU A 6 -8.77 15.32 3.22
N TYR A 7 -7.99 16.02 2.37
CA TYR A 7 -7.80 15.61 0.97
C TYR A 7 -6.97 14.34 0.87
N ILE A 8 -5.86 14.24 1.61
CA ILE A 8 -5.02 13.03 1.63
C ILE A 8 -5.83 11.80 2.10
N ILE A 9 -6.65 11.96 3.13
CA ILE A 9 -7.54 10.91 3.64
C ILE A 9 -8.54 10.47 2.55
N GLU A 10 -9.08 11.41 1.76
CA GLU A 10 -9.98 11.10 0.65
C GLU A 10 -9.26 10.32 -0.44
N ASP A 11 -8.10 10.80 -0.88
CA ASP A 11 -7.30 10.15 -1.92
C ASP A 11 -6.93 8.72 -1.51
N LEU A 12 -6.59 8.51 -0.23
CA LEU A 12 -6.34 7.19 0.33
C LEU A 12 -7.58 6.30 0.29
N LYS A 13 -8.78 6.82 0.54
CA LYS A 13 -10.03 6.04 0.47
C LYS A 13 -10.41 5.72 -0.96
N GLU A 14 -10.44 6.72 -1.82
CA GLU A 14 -10.82 6.59 -3.23
C GLU A 14 -9.89 5.64 -3.97
N CYS A 15 -8.58 5.79 -3.79
CA CYS A 15 -7.59 4.90 -4.37
C CYS A 15 -7.73 3.44 -3.87
N PHE A 16 -8.01 3.27 -2.58
CA PHE A 16 -7.97 1.94 -1.96
C PHE A 16 -9.21 1.09 -2.29
N ASP A 17 -10.41 1.63 -2.08
CA ASP A 17 -11.67 0.88 -2.24
C ASP A 17 -12.83 1.74 -2.77
N GLY A 18 -12.53 2.93 -3.32
CA GLY A 18 -13.53 3.82 -3.90
C GLY A 18 -13.71 3.63 -5.41
N LYS A 19 -14.01 4.72 -6.10
CA LYS A 19 -14.26 4.76 -7.55
C LYS A 19 -13.37 5.82 -8.20
N PRO A 20 -12.04 5.61 -8.21
CA PRO A 20 -11.11 6.60 -8.70
C PRO A 20 -11.25 6.79 -10.22
N TRP A 21 -10.95 7.99 -10.71
CA TRP A 21 -11.14 8.33 -12.12
C TRP A 21 -10.25 7.51 -13.07
N TYR A 22 -9.08 7.07 -12.60
CA TYR A 22 -8.13 6.31 -13.42
C TYR A 22 -8.53 4.84 -13.66
N GLY A 23 -9.59 4.33 -13.04
CA GLY A 23 -10.09 2.97 -13.26
C GLY A 23 -10.44 2.20 -11.98
N ASP A 24 -10.02 0.93 -11.91
CA ASP A 24 -10.27 0.11 -10.72
C ASP A 24 -9.46 0.62 -9.52
N SER A 25 -10.08 0.66 -8.35
CA SER A 25 -9.38 0.83 -7.07
C SER A 25 -8.51 -0.39 -6.75
N VAL A 26 -7.60 -0.23 -5.78
CA VAL A 26 -6.70 -1.30 -5.33
C VAL A 26 -7.47 -2.57 -4.99
N MET A 27 -8.47 -2.47 -4.12
CA MET A 27 -9.22 -3.63 -3.65
C MET A 27 -10.10 -4.23 -4.74
N LYS A 28 -10.77 -3.41 -5.56
CA LYS A 28 -11.55 -3.90 -6.71
C LYS A 28 -10.68 -4.74 -7.65
N LYS A 29 -9.44 -4.31 -7.90
CA LYS A 29 -8.51 -5.05 -8.75
C LYS A 29 -8.04 -6.35 -8.08
N LEU A 30 -7.61 -6.28 -6.83
CA LEU A 30 -7.06 -7.41 -6.09
C LEU A 30 -8.11 -8.52 -5.84
N ASP A 31 -9.35 -8.16 -5.53
CA ASP A 31 -10.45 -9.11 -5.31
C ASP A 31 -10.85 -9.86 -6.59
N GLY A 32 -10.52 -9.33 -7.77
CA GLY A 32 -10.75 -9.95 -9.07
C GLY A 32 -9.60 -10.81 -9.60
N ILE A 33 -8.54 -11.03 -8.82
CA ILE A 33 -7.38 -11.86 -9.21
C ILE A 33 -7.55 -13.29 -8.68
N ASP A 34 -7.40 -14.28 -9.56
CA ASP A 34 -7.31 -15.69 -9.14
C ASP A 34 -5.99 -15.91 -8.39
N TRP A 35 -6.04 -16.45 -7.17
CA TRP A 35 -4.86 -16.70 -6.36
C TRP A 35 -3.85 -17.64 -7.06
N ARG A 36 -4.29 -18.47 -8.01
CA ARG A 36 -3.41 -19.42 -8.72
C ARG A 36 -2.35 -18.75 -9.58
N VAL A 37 -2.58 -17.52 -10.03
CA VAL A 37 -1.65 -16.79 -10.91
C VAL A 37 -0.73 -15.82 -10.17
N VAL A 38 -0.94 -15.62 -8.86
CA VAL A 38 -0.25 -14.53 -8.13
C VAL A 38 1.25 -14.75 -7.92
N ASN A 39 1.72 -15.97 -8.15
CA ASN A 39 3.15 -16.33 -8.09
C ASN A 39 3.81 -16.35 -9.48
N ASP A 40 3.07 -16.09 -10.56
CA ASP A 40 3.61 -16.21 -11.90
C ASP A 40 4.66 -15.12 -12.17
N LYS A 41 5.82 -15.54 -12.67
CA LYS A 41 6.88 -14.64 -13.14
C LYS A 41 6.75 -14.43 -14.64
N VAL A 42 5.74 -13.65 -15.03
CA VAL A 42 5.43 -13.40 -16.45
C VAL A 42 6.28 -12.28 -17.05
N TYR A 43 6.70 -11.31 -16.22
CA TYR A 43 7.59 -10.22 -16.62
C TYR A 43 8.49 -9.79 -15.46
N GLY A 44 9.79 -10.05 -15.58
CA GLY A 44 10.77 -9.77 -14.54
C GLY A 44 10.62 -10.67 -13.30
N GLU A 45 11.28 -10.28 -12.22
CA GLU A 45 11.38 -11.12 -11.00
C GLU A 45 10.22 -10.93 -10.00
N LYS A 46 9.45 -9.85 -10.13
CA LYS A 46 8.41 -9.50 -9.15
C LYS A 46 7.07 -10.10 -9.56
N THR A 47 6.48 -10.90 -8.67
CA THR A 47 5.16 -11.49 -8.84
C THR A 47 4.07 -10.57 -8.24
N ILE A 48 2.79 -10.84 -8.52
CA ILE A 48 1.68 -10.11 -7.91
C ILE A 48 1.73 -10.22 -6.37
N ALA A 49 2.04 -11.41 -5.83
CA ALA A 49 2.17 -11.60 -4.39
C ALA A 49 3.29 -10.75 -3.79
N VAL A 50 4.45 -10.65 -4.46
CA VAL A 50 5.58 -9.82 -4.01
C VAL A 50 5.24 -8.34 -4.08
N LEU A 51 4.55 -7.88 -5.13
CA LEU A 51 4.11 -6.49 -5.26
C LEU A 51 3.11 -6.11 -4.16
N LEU A 52 2.13 -6.97 -3.88
CA LEU A 52 1.18 -6.74 -2.79
C LEU A 52 1.89 -6.69 -1.44
N GLN A 53 2.82 -7.61 -1.16
CA GLN A 53 3.60 -7.58 0.08
C GLN A 53 4.44 -6.31 0.20
N HIS A 54 5.03 -5.82 -0.89
CA HIS A 54 5.76 -4.56 -0.91
C HIS A 54 4.86 -3.35 -0.55
N MET A 55 3.66 -3.26 -1.13
CA MET A 55 2.67 -2.23 -0.74
C MET A 55 2.32 -2.32 0.75
N ILE A 56 2.15 -3.54 1.27
CA ILE A 56 1.90 -3.78 2.70
C ILE A 56 3.06 -3.30 3.56
N ASN A 57 4.30 -3.60 3.19
CA ASN A 57 5.49 -3.21 3.94
C ASN A 57 5.56 -1.68 4.11
N TRP A 58 5.37 -0.92 3.02
CA TRP A 58 5.37 0.54 3.07
C TRP A 58 4.22 1.12 3.89
N ARG A 59 3.05 0.48 3.89
CA ARG A 59 1.92 0.85 4.75
C ARG A 59 2.22 0.58 6.23
N ILE A 60 2.87 -0.55 6.55
CA ILE A 60 3.35 -0.84 7.92
C ILE A 60 4.38 0.20 8.35
N PHE A 61 5.31 0.58 7.47
CA PHE A 61 6.27 1.65 7.75
C PHE A 61 5.56 2.96 8.11
N VAL A 62 4.61 3.42 7.29
CA VAL A 62 3.86 4.64 7.59
C VAL A 62 3.12 4.53 8.92
N LEU A 63 2.44 3.41 9.17
CA LEU A 63 1.74 3.19 10.43
C LEU A 63 2.69 3.23 11.63
N LYS A 64 3.84 2.56 11.56
CA LYS A 64 4.85 2.56 12.63
C LYS A 64 5.39 3.96 12.90
N LYS A 65 5.61 4.75 11.84
CA LYS A 65 6.03 6.14 11.99
C LYS A 65 4.95 7.02 12.61
N LEU A 66 3.68 6.85 12.24
CA LEU A 66 2.56 7.52 12.89
C LEU A 66 2.43 7.13 14.38
N GLU A 67 2.77 5.88 14.73
CA GLU A 67 2.83 5.39 16.13
C GLU A 67 4.04 5.94 16.92
N GLY A 68 4.92 6.74 16.31
CA GLY A 68 6.09 7.32 16.98
C GLY A 68 7.34 6.43 16.97
N ASP A 69 7.34 5.31 16.24
CA ASP A 69 8.45 4.36 16.25
C ASP A 69 9.68 4.91 15.50
N VAL A 70 10.68 5.34 16.25
CA VAL A 70 11.94 5.87 15.73
C VAL A 70 12.80 4.76 15.10
N ALA A 71 12.74 3.54 15.63
CA ALA A 71 13.65 2.45 15.30
C ALA A 71 13.20 1.64 14.09
N TYR A 72 11.89 1.46 13.89
CA TYR A 72 11.37 0.72 12.75
C TYR A 72 11.73 1.41 11.43
N ASP A 73 12.30 0.66 10.49
CA ASP A 73 12.69 1.21 9.19
C ASP A 73 12.61 0.19 8.06
N ILE A 74 12.43 0.69 6.84
CA ILE A 74 12.60 -0.05 5.60
C ILE A 74 13.87 0.44 4.91
N ILE A 75 14.73 -0.49 4.53
CA ILE A 75 15.93 -0.19 3.77
C ILE A 75 15.57 -0.44 2.31
N ILE A 76 15.64 0.61 1.49
CA ILE A 76 15.29 0.56 0.07
C ILE A 76 16.10 -0.54 -0.61
N ASP A 77 15.42 -1.32 -1.46
CA ASP A 77 15.97 -2.43 -2.24
C ASP A 77 16.49 -3.62 -1.41
N GLN A 78 16.14 -3.70 -0.12
CA GLN A 78 16.47 -4.83 0.75
C GLN A 78 15.28 -5.76 1.00
N LEU A 79 15.49 -6.83 1.77
CA LEU A 79 14.48 -7.87 2.03
C LEU A 79 13.24 -7.36 2.78
N ASN A 80 13.38 -6.33 3.62
CA ASN A 80 12.25 -5.71 4.31
C ASN A 80 11.46 -4.73 3.42
N ASP A 81 12.02 -4.35 2.26
CA ASP A 81 11.32 -3.62 1.19
C ASP A 81 10.64 -4.62 0.24
N TRP A 82 11.40 -5.61 -0.23
CA TRP A 82 10.99 -6.63 -1.20
C TRP A 82 10.97 -8.02 -0.58
N THR A 83 10.01 -8.26 0.31
CA THR A 83 9.88 -9.55 0.99
C THR A 83 9.49 -10.65 0.02
N VAL A 84 10.26 -11.74 0.02
CA VAL A 84 9.95 -12.94 -0.77
C VAL A 84 8.62 -13.50 -0.28
N THR A 85 7.64 -13.55 -1.18
CA THR A 85 6.26 -13.92 -0.85
C THR A 85 5.77 -14.94 -1.87
N THR A 86 5.19 -16.03 -1.39
CA THR A 86 4.63 -17.10 -2.21
C THR A 86 3.29 -17.53 -1.61
N VAL A 87 2.29 -17.70 -2.47
CA VAL A 87 0.94 -18.12 -2.08
C VAL A 87 0.69 -19.55 -2.55
N ASN A 88 0.61 -20.51 -1.64
CA ASN A 88 0.44 -21.93 -1.97
C ASN A 88 -1.02 -22.39 -1.94
N LYS A 89 -1.89 -21.59 -1.32
CA LYS A 89 -3.33 -21.85 -1.19
C LYS A 89 -4.12 -20.56 -1.10
N GLU A 90 -5.39 -20.63 -1.45
CA GLU A 90 -6.30 -19.48 -1.46
C GLU A 90 -6.34 -18.72 -0.12
N GLN A 91 -6.26 -19.44 1.01
CA GLN A 91 -6.29 -18.82 2.34
C GLN A 91 -5.09 -17.89 2.58
N GLU A 92 -3.93 -18.17 1.98
CA GLU A 92 -2.75 -17.31 2.07
C GLU A 92 -2.94 -16.01 1.27
N TRP A 93 -3.60 -16.09 0.11
CA TRP A 93 -3.99 -14.90 -0.66
C TRP A 93 -4.98 -14.04 0.12
N GLN A 94 -6.02 -14.66 0.67
CA GLN A 94 -7.00 -13.95 1.50
C GLN A 94 -6.35 -13.31 2.73
N ALA A 95 -5.32 -13.93 3.31
CA ALA A 95 -4.56 -13.34 4.41
C ALA A 95 -3.80 -12.06 3.99
N LEU A 96 -3.18 -12.05 2.80
CA LEU A 96 -2.54 -10.85 2.25
C LEU A 96 -3.56 -9.72 1.99
N LEU A 97 -4.71 -10.04 1.41
CA LEU A 97 -5.79 -9.07 1.18
C LEU A 97 -6.32 -8.49 2.50
N ASN A 98 -6.51 -9.32 3.52
CA ASN A 98 -6.93 -8.87 4.84
C ASN A 98 -5.86 -8.01 5.53
N MET A 99 -4.58 -8.34 5.33
CA MET A 99 -3.48 -7.56 5.89
C MET A 99 -3.42 -6.15 5.29
N ILE A 100 -3.55 -5.99 3.97
CA ILE A 100 -3.57 -4.65 3.38
C ILE A 100 -4.81 -3.84 3.79
N ARG A 101 -6.00 -4.47 3.88
CA ARG A 101 -7.22 -3.84 4.41
C ARG A 101 -7.04 -3.34 5.84
N ASN A 102 -6.51 -4.19 6.72
CA ASN A 102 -6.26 -3.84 8.11
C ASN A 102 -5.26 -2.67 8.26
N ASN A 103 -4.21 -2.65 7.45
CA ASN A 103 -3.25 -1.54 7.46
C ASN A 103 -3.89 -0.23 6.98
N GLN A 104 -4.68 -0.26 5.92
CA GLN A 104 -5.46 0.90 5.47
C GLN A 104 -6.36 1.41 6.60
N GLU A 105 -7.16 0.54 7.22
CA GLU A 105 -8.07 0.94 8.29
C GLU A 105 -7.32 1.57 9.48
N LYS A 106 -6.19 0.99 9.89
CA LYS A 106 -5.39 1.52 11.00
C LYS A 106 -4.82 2.89 10.67
N ILE A 107 -4.32 3.10 9.45
CA ILE A 107 -3.84 4.41 8.99
C ILE A 107 -4.99 5.42 9.02
N LEU A 108 -6.14 5.10 8.42
CA LEU A 108 -7.30 6.01 8.41
C LEU A 108 -7.81 6.34 9.83
N LYS A 109 -7.88 5.34 10.71
CA LYS A 109 -8.26 5.52 12.13
C LYS A 109 -7.27 6.39 12.89
N HIS A 110 -5.98 6.34 12.55
CA HIS A 110 -4.97 7.21 13.12
C HIS A 110 -5.12 8.64 12.59
N LEU A 111 -5.14 8.81 11.26
CA LEU A 111 -5.23 10.13 10.62
C LEU A 111 -6.53 10.87 10.96
N ALA A 112 -7.64 10.17 11.20
CA ALA A 112 -8.91 10.77 11.63
C ALA A 112 -8.85 11.46 13.00
N LYS A 113 -7.79 11.25 13.78
CA LYS A 113 -7.56 11.89 15.09
C LYS A 113 -6.55 13.04 15.02
N CYS A 114 -6.01 13.31 13.84
CA CYS A 114 -4.96 14.31 13.61
C CYS A 114 -5.54 15.54 12.87
N ASP A 115 -4.76 16.62 12.86
CA ASP A 115 -5.03 17.83 12.07
C ASP A 115 -3.88 18.10 11.08
N ASP A 116 -3.96 19.22 10.34
CA ASP A 116 -2.95 19.61 9.34
C ASP A 116 -1.54 19.84 9.93
N ASN A 117 -1.39 19.99 11.26
CA ASN A 117 -0.07 20.14 11.87
C ASN A 117 0.78 18.88 11.69
N LEU A 118 0.15 17.69 11.67
CA LEU A 118 0.83 16.42 11.42
C LEU A 118 1.67 16.48 10.14
N LEU A 119 1.17 17.12 9.09
CA LEU A 119 1.87 17.21 7.80
C LEU A 119 3.22 17.95 7.92
N ASN A 120 3.38 18.79 8.95
CA ASN A 120 4.57 19.55 9.23
C ASN A 120 5.53 18.88 10.24
N GLU A 121 5.09 17.82 10.91
CA GLU A 121 5.91 17.07 11.86
C GLU A 121 6.98 16.25 11.15
N THR A 122 8.15 16.16 11.78
CA THR A 122 9.26 15.31 11.31
C THR A 122 8.91 13.85 11.53
N VAL A 123 9.08 13.03 10.50
CA VAL A 123 8.88 11.58 10.59
C VAL A 123 9.90 10.99 11.58
N PRO A 124 9.48 10.20 12.59
CA PRO A 124 10.38 9.63 13.58
C PRO A 124 11.57 8.88 12.97
N GLY A 125 12.79 9.26 13.38
CA GLY A 125 14.03 8.66 12.86
C GLY A 125 14.43 9.11 11.44
N LYS A 126 13.73 10.09 10.86
CA LYS A 126 13.99 10.58 9.50
C LYS A 126 14.26 12.09 9.50
N LYS A 127 14.78 12.59 8.38
CA LYS A 127 15.09 14.02 8.16
C LYS A 127 13.98 14.78 7.41
N TYR A 128 12.90 14.09 7.05
CA TYR A 128 11.79 14.65 6.28
C TYR A 128 10.50 14.65 7.10
N LYS A 129 9.51 15.42 6.63
CA LYS A 129 8.19 15.59 7.27
C LYS A 129 7.17 14.55 6.79
N PHE A 130 6.05 14.40 7.51
CA PHE A 130 4.97 13.50 7.12
C PHE A 130 4.25 13.90 5.83
N GLY A 131 4.11 15.20 5.56
CA GLY A 131 3.33 15.71 4.42
C GLY A 131 3.63 15.03 3.08
N PRO A 132 4.89 14.97 2.64
CA PRO A 132 5.28 14.25 1.43
C PRO A 132 4.93 12.76 1.45
N ILE A 133 5.20 12.06 2.56
CA ILE A 133 5.00 10.60 2.64
C ILE A 133 3.51 10.25 2.64
N LEU A 134 2.70 10.96 3.44
CA LEU A 134 1.26 10.71 3.51
C LEU A 134 0.57 11.02 2.18
N ARG A 135 0.99 12.07 1.48
CA ARG A 135 0.50 12.37 0.13
C ARG A 135 0.92 11.31 -0.88
N SER A 136 2.14 10.80 -0.81
CA SER A 136 2.65 9.84 -1.78
C SER A 136 2.19 8.41 -1.55
N LEU A 137 1.58 8.08 -0.41
CA LEU A 137 1.14 6.71 -0.12
C LEU A 137 0.09 6.19 -1.13
N HIS A 138 -0.94 6.97 -1.47
CA HIS A 138 -1.88 6.56 -2.51
C HIS A 138 -1.23 6.52 -3.91
N GLN A 139 -0.25 7.39 -4.18
CA GLN A 139 0.46 7.42 -5.47
C GLN A 139 1.33 6.17 -5.65
N HIS A 140 1.97 5.71 -4.57
CA HIS A 140 2.69 4.44 -4.50
C HIS A 140 1.76 3.26 -4.78
N ASP A 141 0.57 3.25 -4.18
CA ASP A 141 -0.43 2.22 -4.48
C ASP A 141 -0.82 2.23 -5.96
N ILE A 142 -1.09 3.40 -6.56
CA ILE A 142 -1.43 3.53 -7.98
C ILE A 142 -0.30 2.99 -8.87
N TYR A 143 0.95 3.32 -8.55
CA TYR A 143 2.10 2.85 -9.31
C TYR A 143 2.19 1.32 -9.35
N HIS A 144 2.08 0.66 -8.19
CA HIS A 144 2.14 -0.80 -8.12
C HIS A 144 0.85 -1.49 -8.59
N LEU A 145 -0.30 -0.82 -8.47
CA LEU A 145 -1.56 -1.28 -9.04
C LEU A 145 -1.46 -1.43 -10.57
N GLY A 146 -0.78 -0.50 -11.25
CA GLY A 146 -0.49 -0.60 -12.67
C GLY A 146 0.32 -1.86 -13.03
N GLN A 147 1.36 -2.16 -12.24
CA GLN A 147 2.18 -3.37 -12.43
C GLN A 147 1.37 -4.64 -12.18
N ILE A 148 0.59 -4.69 -11.09
CA ILE A 148 -0.30 -5.81 -10.77
C ILE A 148 -1.33 -6.02 -11.89
N ALA A 149 -1.90 -4.94 -12.43
CA ALA A 149 -2.87 -5.02 -13.50
C ALA A 149 -2.26 -5.59 -14.80
N MET A 150 -1.04 -5.19 -15.13
CA MET A 150 -0.30 -5.71 -16.27
C MET A 150 -0.01 -7.20 -16.10
N LEU A 151 0.57 -7.61 -14.97
CA LEU A 151 0.90 -9.02 -14.70
C LEU A 151 -0.35 -9.91 -14.73
N ASN A 152 -1.46 -9.48 -14.10
CA ASN A 152 -2.72 -10.22 -14.12
C ASN A 152 -3.29 -10.35 -15.55
N SER A 153 -3.07 -9.36 -16.42
CA SER A 153 -3.50 -9.47 -17.82
C SER A 153 -2.66 -10.48 -18.60
N MET A 154 -1.35 -10.55 -18.34
CA MET A 154 -0.43 -11.48 -19.01
C MET A 154 -0.56 -12.93 -18.52
N ALA A 155 -1.03 -13.15 -17.29
CA ALA A 155 -1.29 -14.49 -16.78
C ALA A 155 -2.63 -15.09 -17.25
N LYS A 156 -3.53 -14.26 -17.81
CA LYS A 156 -4.84 -14.68 -18.35
C LYS A 156 -4.79 -15.09 -19.84
N SER A 157 -3.67 -14.85 -20.51
CA SER A 157 -3.41 -15.26 -21.91
C SER A 157 -2.79 -16.64 -21.97
#